data_AF-A0A951BQC3-F1
#
_entry.id   AF-A0A951BQC3-F1
#
_cell.length_a   1.000
_cell.length_b   1.000
_cell.length_c   1.000
_cell.angle_alpha   90.00
_cell.angle_beta   90.00
_cell.angle_gamma   90.00
#
_symmetry.space_group_name_H-M   'P 1'
#
loop_
_entity.id
_entity.type
_entity.pdbx_description
1 polymer ?
#
loop_
_entity_poly.entity_id
_entity_poly.type
_entity_poly.pdbx_seq_one_letter_code
_entity_poly.pdbx_strand_id
1 'polypeptide(L)'
;MRLVHTGMGPRRASATAAALATSTDPVLVAGVGGGLAPQVRPGDVVVASEVREASRAENALRPPSSASELLSRTRAALLSNSAIGGLLADSASGSVEVPSAPLLAGALRRLGLTVHIGPISSISRLARTPIVDGALAVDMESAQLATADVPFAVVRAIVDTTDHPLWRLGMPRRGVRALRTLRACQPALEWWAAATGPREVLLAAPRSFCAGVARAIDTVHHALRRYGAPVYVRRQIVHNAHVVDELAARGAVFVDEVDQVPAGGVLVFAAHGVAPAVRQDAAARELTVIDATCPLVTKVHSEIRRYARRQNTVFLIGHSDHEEVQGSLGEAPEDVIVVPDVDTAQRVAPRDPSRVAYTMQTTLAVDEAEEIAGVLRDRFPALSAPRTDDICYATTNRQRAVRAIAGQVDLVLVVGSPNSSNSVRLVEVAQREGVPAYLVEDVSEIDLGALAGTTRLGITAGASAPPHLVDQIVYCLGGLGPVTMTELRLMEEDVTFALPREMS
;
A
#
# COMPACT_ATOMS: atom_id res chain seq x y z
N MET A 1 2.18 -17.86 25.61
CA MET A 1 2.49 -18.78 24.49
C MET A 1 2.91 -20.14 25.04
N ARG A 2 2.32 -21.24 24.57
CA ARG A 2 2.73 -22.61 24.95
C ARG A 2 3.54 -23.23 23.83
N LEU A 3 4.81 -23.54 24.08
CA LEU A 3 5.66 -24.21 23.10
C LEU A 3 5.43 -25.73 23.15
N VAL A 4 5.18 -26.35 21.99
CA VAL A 4 5.02 -27.81 21.85
C VAL A 4 6.03 -28.34 20.84
N HIS A 5 6.77 -29.37 21.23
CA HIS A 5 7.71 -30.05 20.33
C HIS A 5 7.04 -31.28 19.70
N THR A 6 6.69 -31.17 18.41
CA THR A 6 6.09 -32.26 17.62
C THR A 6 7.12 -33.33 17.24
N GLY A 7 8.33 -32.90 16.86
CA GLY A 7 9.33 -33.76 16.22
C GLY A 7 8.99 -34.05 14.75
N MET A 8 9.86 -34.79 14.07
CA MET A 8 9.73 -35.02 12.63
C MET A 8 8.73 -36.13 12.29
N GLY A 9 7.82 -35.84 11.35
CA GLY A 9 7.02 -36.82 10.63
C GLY A 9 5.53 -36.86 10.98
N PRO A 10 4.69 -37.35 10.05
CA PRO A 10 3.25 -37.15 10.07
C PRO A 10 2.58 -37.80 11.27
N ARG A 11 3.04 -38.98 11.73
CA ARG A 11 2.45 -39.65 12.91
C ARG A 11 2.56 -38.82 14.18
N ARG A 12 3.71 -38.16 14.38
CA ARG A 12 3.92 -37.32 15.56
C ARG A 12 3.11 -36.02 15.45
N ALA A 13 3.11 -35.43 14.25
CA ALA A 13 2.27 -34.26 13.96
C ALA A 13 0.78 -34.54 14.22
N SER A 14 0.25 -35.68 13.75
CA SER A 14 -1.13 -36.09 14.00
C SER A 14 -1.43 -36.31 15.48
N ALA A 15 -0.49 -36.89 16.25
CA ALA A 15 -0.65 -37.04 17.69
C ALA A 15 -0.71 -35.68 18.40
N THR A 16 0.12 -34.72 17.98
CA THR A 16 0.06 -33.34 18.48
C THR A 16 -1.23 -32.64 18.06
N ALA A 17 -1.66 -32.79 16.81
CA ALA A 17 -2.91 -32.22 16.31
C ALA A 17 -4.11 -32.73 17.11
N ALA A 18 -4.17 -34.03 17.40
CA ALA A 18 -5.21 -34.61 18.26
C ALA A 18 -5.21 -34.02 19.68
N ALA A 19 -4.04 -33.72 20.24
CA ALA A 19 -3.92 -33.07 21.54
C ALA A 19 -4.30 -31.57 21.52
N LEU A 20 -4.31 -30.95 20.33
CA LEU A 20 -4.69 -29.56 20.11
C LEU A 20 -6.13 -29.41 19.60
N ALA A 21 -6.80 -30.49 19.21
CA ALA A 21 -8.09 -30.47 18.51
C ALA A 21 -9.22 -29.75 19.26
N THR A 22 -9.14 -29.64 20.58
CA THR A 22 -10.14 -28.93 21.41
C THR A 22 -9.68 -27.53 21.83
N SER A 23 -8.48 -27.10 21.43
CA SER A 23 -7.96 -25.77 21.75
C SER A 23 -8.53 -24.75 20.78
N THR A 24 -8.94 -23.61 21.32
CA THR A 24 -9.32 -22.42 20.55
C THR A 24 -8.16 -21.42 20.44
N ASP A 25 -6.96 -21.82 20.87
CA ASP A 25 -5.79 -20.96 20.85
C ASP A 25 -5.24 -20.85 19.42
N PRO A 26 -4.71 -19.68 19.02
CA PRO A 26 -3.93 -19.52 17.81
C PRO A 26 -2.79 -20.55 17.69
N VAL A 27 -2.57 -21.06 16.48
CA VAL A 27 -1.55 -22.09 16.21
C VAL A 27 -0.51 -21.55 15.24
N LEU A 28 0.74 -21.52 15.69
CA LEU A 28 1.89 -21.20 14.83
C LEU A 28 2.83 -22.40 14.75
N VAL A 29 3.12 -22.85 13.52
CA VAL A 29 4.03 -23.98 13.27
C VAL A 29 5.35 -23.44 12.71
N ALA A 30 6.41 -23.50 13.52
CA ALA A 30 7.76 -23.12 13.11
C ALA A 30 8.69 -24.34 13.07
N GLY A 31 9.54 -24.44 12.05
CA GLY A 31 10.44 -25.60 11.90
C GLY A 31 11.29 -25.53 10.65
N VAL A 32 11.88 -26.66 10.29
CA VAL A 32 12.73 -26.76 9.10
C VAL A 32 11.99 -27.39 7.94
N GLY A 33 12.35 -27.03 6.71
CA GLY A 33 11.78 -27.61 5.49
C GLY A 33 12.77 -27.71 4.35
N GLY A 34 12.35 -28.36 3.27
CA GLY A 34 13.08 -28.42 2.00
C GLY A 34 12.50 -27.40 1.01
N GLY A 35 13.36 -26.66 0.31
CA GLY A 35 12.95 -25.70 -0.73
C GLY A 35 12.81 -26.37 -2.09
N LEU A 36 11.73 -26.06 -2.80
CA LEU A 36 11.43 -26.59 -4.13
C LEU A 36 11.66 -25.57 -5.25
N ALA A 37 11.46 -24.29 -4.96
CA ALA A 37 11.48 -23.25 -5.99
C ALA A 37 12.92 -22.75 -6.30
N PRO A 38 13.24 -22.44 -7.57
CA PRO A 38 14.59 -22.03 -8.00
C PRO A 38 15.13 -20.76 -7.34
N GLN A 39 14.29 -19.94 -6.71
CA GLN A 39 14.68 -18.73 -5.98
C GLN A 39 14.97 -18.97 -4.49
N VAL A 40 14.55 -20.12 -3.93
CA VAL A 40 14.70 -20.44 -2.52
C VAL A 40 16.08 -21.03 -2.26
N ARG A 41 16.77 -20.60 -1.20
CA ARG A 41 18.12 -21.06 -0.84
C ARG A 41 18.17 -21.61 0.60
N PRO A 42 19.13 -22.50 0.92
CA PRO A 42 19.34 -22.90 2.31
C PRO A 42 19.66 -21.71 3.22
N GLY A 43 18.91 -21.59 4.32
CA GLY A 43 18.97 -20.48 5.26
C GLY A 43 17.88 -19.42 5.04
N ASP A 44 17.19 -19.44 3.91
CA ASP A 44 16.00 -18.61 3.68
C ASP A 44 14.82 -19.08 4.55
N VAL A 45 13.82 -18.23 4.69
CA VAL A 45 12.55 -18.52 5.35
C VAL A 45 11.43 -18.58 4.32
N VAL A 46 10.56 -19.58 4.43
CA VAL A 46 9.30 -19.65 3.69
C VAL A 46 8.15 -19.52 4.68
N VAL A 47 7.29 -18.53 4.48
CA VAL A 47 6.01 -18.38 5.19
C VAL A 47 4.93 -18.95 4.29
N ALA A 48 4.13 -19.88 4.82
CA ALA A 48 3.06 -20.48 4.03
C ALA A 48 1.99 -19.43 3.72
N SER A 49 1.66 -19.23 2.44
CA SER A 49 0.39 -18.59 2.06
C SER A 49 -0.78 -19.58 2.08
N GLU A 50 -0.44 -20.85 1.97
CA GLU A 50 -1.35 -21.98 1.89
C GLU A 50 -0.60 -23.22 2.36
N VAL A 51 -1.27 -24.09 3.11
CA VAL A 51 -0.75 -25.39 3.51
C VAL A 51 -1.55 -26.47 2.79
N ARG A 52 -0.85 -27.37 2.08
CA ARG A 52 -1.44 -28.46 1.30
C ARG A 52 -1.04 -29.80 1.85
N GLU A 53 -1.98 -30.74 1.90
CA GLU A 53 -1.63 -32.15 2.02
C GLU A 53 -1.25 -32.70 0.64
N ALA A 54 -0.04 -33.26 0.51
CA ALA A 54 0.34 -33.96 -0.70
C ALA A 54 -0.38 -35.31 -0.79
N SER A 55 -1.66 -35.31 -1.18
CA SER A 55 -2.34 -36.53 -1.63
C SER A 55 -1.63 -37.05 -2.88
N ARG A 56 -1.67 -38.38 -3.13
CA ARG A 56 -1.14 -38.95 -4.38
C ARG A 56 -1.71 -38.14 -5.55
N ALA A 57 -0.85 -37.41 -6.25
CA ALA A 57 -1.23 -36.58 -7.39
C ALA A 57 -1.91 -37.42 -8.46
N GLU A 58 -3.23 -37.46 -8.44
CA GLU A 58 -4.12 -37.83 -9.54
C GLU A 58 -5.48 -37.22 -9.21
N ASN A 59 -5.83 -36.15 -9.94
CA ASN A 59 -7.11 -35.44 -9.97
C ASN A 59 -7.47 -34.50 -8.80
N ALA A 60 -7.15 -33.22 -8.95
CA ALA A 60 -8.12 -32.13 -8.79
C ALA A 60 -7.60 -30.85 -9.47
N LEU A 61 -8.53 -30.11 -10.08
CA LEU A 61 -8.31 -29.10 -11.10
C LEU A 61 -7.80 -27.73 -10.57
N ARG A 62 -7.05 -27.07 -11.47
CA ARG A 62 -6.79 -25.62 -11.69
C ARG A 62 -6.65 -24.69 -10.46
N PRO A 63 -5.51 -23.96 -10.34
CA PRO A 63 -5.40 -22.82 -9.42
C PRO A 63 -6.32 -21.66 -9.89
N PRO A 64 -6.79 -20.80 -8.98
CA PRO A 64 -7.50 -19.59 -9.36
C PRO A 64 -6.58 -18.73 -10.21
N SER A 65 -7.03 -18.43 -11.42
CA SER A 65 -6.29 -17.61 -12.36
C SER A 65 -6.61 -16.15 -12.07
N SER A 66 -5.67 -15.48 -11.42
CA SER A 66 -5.57 -14.03 -11.19
C SER A 66 -6.16 -13.49 -9.88
N ALA A 67 -5.49 -12.44 -9.38
CA ALA A 67 -5.85 -11.68 -8.18
C ALA A 67 -7.28 -11.10 -8.23
N SER A 68 -7.91 -10.95 -9.40
CA SER A 68 -9.28 -10.44 -9.51
C SER A 68 -10.33 -11.41 -8.97
N GLU A 69 -10.06 -12.71 -8.98
CA GLU A 69 -10.99 -13.73 -8.53
C GLU A 69 -11.04 -13.80 -6.99
N LEU A 70 -9.88 -13.68 -6.33
CA LEU A 70 -9.78 -13.49 -4.88
C LEU A 70 -10.51 -12.22 -4.44
N LEU A 71 -10.25 -11.09 -5.11
CA LEU A 71 -10.90 -9.79 -4.83
C LEU A 71 -12.43 -9.84 -4.98
N SER A 72 -12.94 -10.62 -5.94
CA SER A 72 -14.40 -10.79 -6.14
C SER A 72 -15.06 -11.53 -4.98
N ARG A 73 -14.39 -12.55 -4.41
CA ARG A 73 -14.84 -13.31 -3.25
C ARG A 73 -14.76 -12.48 -1.98
N THR A 74 -13.68 -11.71 -1.80
CA THR A 74 -13.53 -10.76 -0.70
C THR A 74 -14.63 -9.71 -0.76
N ARG A 75 -14.92 -9.12 -1.94
CA ARG A 75 -15.97 -8.11 -2.09
C ARG A 75 -17.38 -8.64 -1.83
N ALA A 76 -17.68 -9.88 -2.23
CA ALA A 76 -18.97 -10.52 -1.93
C ALA A 76 -19.14 -10.80 -0.42
N ALA A 77 -18.06 -11.18 0.27
CA ALA A 77 -18.06 -11.40 1.72
C ALA A 77 -18.08 -10.10 2.54
N LEU A 78 -17.39 -9.05 2.06
CA LEU A 78 -17.37 -7.71 2.67
C LEU A 78 -18.74 -7.03 2.65
N LEU A 79 -19.63 -7.39 1.71
CA LEU A 79 -20.97 -6.83 1.57
C LEU A 79 -22.05 -7.55 2.40
N SER A 80 -21.78 -8.73 2.95
CA SER A 80 -22.81 -9.56 3.62
C SER A 80 -22.84 -9.47 5.15
N ASN A 81 -22.05 -8.60 5.78
CA ASN A 81 -21.97 -8.44 7.24
C ASN A 81 -21.66 -9.75 8.01
N SER A 82 -21.18 -10.78 7.32
CA SER A 82 -20.76 -12.05 7.88
C SER A 82 -19.27 -12.02 8.20
N ALA A 83 -18.88 -12.53 9.37
CA ALA A 83 -17.49 -12.59 9.80
C ALA A 83 -16.62 -13.27 8.71
N ILE A 84 -15.56 -12.59 8.28
CA ILE A 84 -14.63 -13.06 7.22
C ILE A 84 -14.04 -14.46 7.56
N GLY A 85 -14.01 -14.84 8.84
CA GLY A 85 -13.52 -16.13 9.31
C GLY A 85 -14.27 -17.37 8.78
N GLY A 86 -15.49 -17.24 8.24
CA GLY A 86 -16.27 -18.38 7.74
C GLY A 86 -15.92 -18.90 6.34
N LEU A 87 -14.99 -18.25 5.62
CA LEU A 87 -14.71 -18.53 4.20
C LEU A 87 -13.39 -19.26 3.92
N LEU A 88 -12.63 -19.64 4.96
CA LEU A 88 -11.24 -20.10 4.83
C LEU A 88 -11.06 -21.62 4.62
N ALA A 89 -12.15 -22.37 4.46
CA ALA A 89 -12.10 -23.81 4.23
C ALA A 89 -12.77 -24.20 2.90
N ASP A 90 -12.00 -24.35 1.84
CA ASP A 90 -12.44 -25.16 0.71
C ASP A 90 -12.21 -26.64 1.05
N SER A 91 -13.18 -27.19 1.79
CA SER A 91 -13.19 -28.58 2.28
C SER A 91 -13.08 -29.64 1.16
N ALA A 92 -13.18 -29.25 -0.11
CA ALA A 92 -12.97 -30.13 -1.25
C ALA A 92 -11.49 -30.28 -1.67
N SER A 93 -10.57 -29.40 -1.22
CA SER A 93 -9.22 -29.27 -1.78
C SER A 93 -8.06 -29.84 -0.93
N GLY A 94 -8.29 -30.18 0.35
CA GLY A 94 -7.20 -30.60 1.26
C GLY A 94 -6.15 -29.50 1.50
N SER A 95 -6.53 -28.23 1.32
CA SER A 95 -5.68 -27.06 1.53
C SER A 95 -6.26 -26.10 2.58
N VAL A 96 -5.39 -25.37 3.26
CA VAL A 96 -5.74 -24.34 4.25
C VAL A 96 -5.01 -23.06 3.88
N GLU A 97 -5.76 -21.99 3.61
CA GLU A 97 -5.19 -20.66 3.35
C GLU A 97 -4.64 -20.03 4.63
N VAL A 98 -3.61 -19.19 4.49
CA VAL A 98 -2.96 -18.48 5.59
C VAL A 98 -2.99 -16.98 5.30
N PRO A 99 -4.11 -16.29 5.55
CA PRO A 99 -4.26 -14.88 5.17
C PRO A 99 -3.25 -13.96 5.87
N SER A 100 -2.79 -14.28 7.08
CA SER A 100 -1.83 -13.45 7.82
C SER A 100 -0.37 -13.62 7.37
N ALA A 101 -0.11 -14.44 6.34
CA ALA A 101 1.24 -14.68 5.82
C ALA A 101 1.98 -13.41 5.38
N PRO A 102 1.36 -12.43 4.68
CA PRO A 102 2.03 -11.19 4.30
C PRO A 102 2.46 -10.34 5.51
N LEU A 103 1.64 -10.28 6.55
CA LEU A 103 1.95 -9.57 7.80
C LEU A 103 3.18 -10.18 8.48
N LEU A 104 3.18 -11.50 8.64
CA LEU A 104 4.29 -12.23 9.26
C LEU A 104 5.57 -12.14 8.44
N ALA A 105 5.47 -12.27 7.11
CA ALA A 105 6.61 -12.12 6.22
C ALA A 105 7.21 -10.72 6.28
N GLY A 106 6.37 -9.68 6.33
CA GLY A 106 6.80 -8.29 6.53
C GLY A 106 7.61 -8.11 7.82
N ALA A 107 7.09 -8.62 8.94
CA ALA A 107 7.79 -8.60 10.22
C ALA A 107 9.14 -9.35 10.18
N LEU A 108 9.19 -10.51 9.53
CA LEU A 108 10.43 -11.28 9.38
C LEU A 108 11.47 -10.58 8.49
N ARG A 109 11.03 -9.89 7.43
CA ARG A 109 11.92 -9.08 6.56
C ARG A 109 12.54 -7.90 7.30
N ARG A 110 11.78 -7.24 8.19
CA ARG A 110 12.31 -6.17 9.06
C ARG A 110 13.40 -6.66 10.02
N LEU A 111 13.43 -7.95 10.34
CA LEU A 111 14.52 -8.59 11.09
C LEU A 111 15.75 -8.93 10.23
N GLY A 112 15.78 -8.54 8.95
CA GLY A 112 16.89 -8.79 8.03
C GLY A 112 16.90 -10.20 7.42
N LEU A 113 15.80 -10.94 7.51
CA LEU A 113 15.69 -12.29 6.97
C LEU A 113 15.28 -12.26 5.48
N THR A 114 15.83 -13.19 4.69
CA THR A 114 15.35 -13.46 3.33
C THR A 114 14.10 -14.33 3.40
N VAL A 115 12.94 -13.75 3.07
CA VAL A 115 11.62 -14.38 3.25
C VAL A 115 10.85 -14.48 1.95
N HIS A 116 10.38 -15.69 1.67
CA HIS A 116 9.48 -16.01 0.56
C HIS A 116 8.08 -16.34 1.11
N ILE A 117 7.04 -15.97 0.36
CA ILE A 117 5.65 -16.31 0.67
C ILE A 117 5.14 -17.24 -0.42
N GLY A 118 4.55 -18.37 -0.05
CA GLY A 118 3.90 -19.25 -1.02
C GLY A 118 3.46 -20.58 -0.42
N PRO A 119 2.91 -21.50 -1.24
CA PRO A 119 2.36 -22.75 -0.72
C PRO A 119 3.44 -23.65 -0.13
N ILE A 120 3.13 -24.27 1.02
CA ILE A 120 3.92 -25.33 1.64
C ILE A 120 3.14 -26.63 1.56
N SER A 121 3.78 -27.71 1.13
CA SER A 121 3.14 -29.02 1.03
C SER A 121 3.75 -30.03 1.99
N SER A 122 2.92 -30.70 2.77
CA SER A 122 3.39 -31.75 3.68
C SER A 122 3.43 -33.10 2.98
N ILE A 123 4.60 -33.74 3.00
CA ILE A 123 4.85 -35.07 2.43
C ILE A 123 4.98 -36.13 3.53
N SER A 124 4.59 -37.36 3.23
CA SER A 124 4.58 -38.45 4.21
C SER A 124 5.96 -39.03 4.55
N ARG A 125 6.97 -38.77 3.71
CA ARG A 125 8.36 -39.24 3.87
C ARG A 125 9.35 -38.33 3.17
N LEU A 126 10.58 -38.28 3.68
CA LEU A 126 11.70 -37.62 2.99
C LEU A 126 11.87 -38.18 1.57
N ALA A 127 11.94 -37.29 0.59
CA ALA A 127 12.13 -37.62 -0.81
C ALA A 127 13.40 -36.94 -1.34
N ARG A 128 14.12 -37.61 -2.27
CA ARG A 128 15.34 -37.04 -2.89
C ARG A 128 15.08 -35.83 -3.76
N THR A 129 13.94 -35.81 -4.43
CA THR A 129 13.43 -34.74 -5.29
C THR A 129 11.90 -34.77 -5.20
N PRO A 130 11.30 -34.20 -4.15
CA PRO A 130 9.85 -34.05 -4.09
C PRO A 130 9.44 -33.13 -5.24
N ILE A 131 8.55 -33.61 -6.13
CA ILE A 131 7.91 -32.76 -7.13
C ILE A 131 6.49 -32.55 -6.62
N VAL A 132 6.22 -31.34 -6.16
CA VAL A 132 4.88 -30.91 -5.74
C VAL A 132 4.57 -29.64 -6.50
N ASP A 133 3.56 -29.70 -7.35
CA ASP A 133 3.28 -28.62 -8.29
C ASP A 133 2.89 -27.33 -7.55
N GLY A 134 3.52 -26.22 -7.95
CA GLY A 134 3.31 -24.88 -7.39
C GLY A 134 3.74 -24.66 -5.93
N ALA A 135 4.31 -25.64 -5.23
CA ALA A 135 4.79 -25.47 -3.86
C ALA A 135 6.18 -24.84 -3.80
N LEU A 136 6.39 -23.90 -2.88
CA LEU A 136 7.72 -23.30 -2.66
C LEU A 136 8.59 -24.13 -1.73
N ALA A 137 7.97 -24.82 -0.77
CA ALA A 137 8.65 -25.65 0.20
C ALA A 137 7.83 -26.90 0.57
N VAL A 138 8.52 -27.87 1.15
CA VAL A 138 7.93 -29.08 1.71
C VAL A 138 8.35 -29.29 3.15
N ASP A 139 7.47 -29.91 3.92
CA ASP A 139 7.74 -30.43 5.25
C ASP A 139 7.01 -31.76 5.47
N MET A 140 6.89 -32.24 6.70
CA MET A 140 6.21 -33.50 7.01
C MET A 140 5.11 -33.35 8.07
N GLU A 141 4.72 -32.12 8.41
CA GLU A 141 3.89 -31.87 9.60
C GLU A 141 2.86 -30.75 9.48
N SER A 142 3.02 -29.79 8.56
CA SER A 142 2.12 -28.62 8.53
C SER A 142 0.68 -28.99 8.24
N ALA A 143 0.42 -29.84 7.26
CA ALA A 143 -0.93 -30.20 6.86
C ALA A 143 -1.69 -30.93 7.98
N GLN A 144 -0.99 -31.73 8.79
CA GLN A 144 -1.61 -32.41 9.94
C GLN A 144 -1.99 -31.43 11.07
N LEU A 145 -1.35 -30.26 11.12
CA LEU A 145 -1.61 -29.22 12.12
C LEU A 145 -2.42 -28.05 11.55
N ALA A 146 -2.73 -28.07 10.26
CA ALA A 146 -3.43 -27.01 9.59
C ALA A 146 -4.90 -26.99 10.01
N THR A 147 -5.41 -25.80 10.31
CA THR A 147 -6.79 -25.57 10.68
C THR A 147 -7.21 -24.19 10.21
N ALA A 148 -8.46 -24.05 9.78
CA ALA A 148 -9.10 -22.79 9.44
C ALA A 148 -9.93 -22.21 10.62
N ASP A 149 -10.07 -22.96 11.72
CA ASP A 149 -10.98 -22.62 12.81
C ASP A 149 -10.39 -21.59 13.79
N VAL A 150 -9.07 -21.50 13.83
CA VAL A 150 -8.31 -20.58 14.68
C VAL A 150 -7.25 -19.86 13.85
N PRO A 151 -6.74 -18.69 14.29
CA PRO A 151 -5.61 -18.05 13.61
C PRO A 151 -4.45 -19.03 13.48
N PHE A 152 -3.96 -19.20 12.24
CA PHE A 152 -2.98 -20.21 11.88
C PHE A 152 -1.84 -19.59 11.07
N ALA A 153 -0.61 -20.01 11.30
CA ALA A 153 0.56 -19.61 10.52
C ALA A 153 1.63 -20.70 10.47
N VAL A 154 2.40 -20.75 9.38
CA VAL A 154 3.52 -21.68 9.21
C VAL A 154 4.78 -20.96 8.73
N VAL A 155 5.90 -21.27 9.38
CA VAL A 155 7.23 -20.76 9.04
C VAL A 155 8.22 -21.91 8.92
N ARG A 156 8.92 -21.98 7.78
CA ARG A 156 9.98 -22.97 7.51
C ARG A 156 11.30 -22.32 7.20
N ALA A 157 12.32 -22.64 7.99
CA ALA A 157 13.71 -22.35 7.62
C ALA A 157 14.25 -23.45 6.72
N ILE A 158 14.79 -23.08 5.57
CA ILE A 158 15.15 -24.04 4.53
C ILE A 158 16.53 -24.66 4.81
N VAL A 159 16.58 -25.99 4.86
CA VAL A 159 17.82 -26.76 5.13
C VAL A 159 18.46 -27.26 3.84
N ASP A 160 17.64 -27.69 2.90
CA ASP A 160 18.06 -28.26 1.62
C ASP A 160 17.18 -27.75 0.48
N THR A 161 17.70 -27.84 -0.73
CA THR A 161 16.99 -27.54 -1.97
C THR A 161 17.33 -28.59 -3.01
N THR A 162 16.65 -28.55 -4.17
CA THR A 162 16.97 -29.41 -5.32
C THR A 162 18.46 -29.36 -5.71
N ASP A 163 19.07 -28.18 -5.70
CA ASP A 163 20.50 -28.00 -5.99
C ASP A 163 21.42 -28.32 -4.81
N HIS A 164 20.90 -28.29 -3.58
CA HIS A 164 21.65 -28.48 -2.33
C HIS A 164 21.03 -29.58 -1.44
N PRO A 165 20.94 -30.83 -1.93
CA PRO A 165 20.15 -31.86 -1.27
C PRO A 165 20.76 -32.33 0.06
N LEU A 166 19.94 -32.91 0.93
CA LEU A 166 20.31 -33.41 2.27
C LEU A 166 21.52 -34.37 2.26
N TRP A 167 21.68 -35.15 1.20
CA TRP A 167 22.67 -36.22 1.07
C TRP A 167 24.08 -35.71 0.68
N ARG A 168 24.25 -34.42 0.36
CA ARG A 168 25.57 -33.83 0.07
C ARG A 168 26.30 -33.42 1.34
N LEU A 169 27.64 -33.51 1.31
CA LEU A 169 28.55 -32.94 2.32
C LEU A 169 28.14 -31.49 2.63
N GLY A 170 27.96 -31.18 3.91
CA GLY A 170 27.56 -29.85 4.39
C GLY A 170 26.18 -29.76 5.07
N MET A 171 25.40 -30.85 5.10
CA MET A 171 24.11 -30.89 5.82
C MET A 171 24.20 -30.41 7.28
N PRO A 172 25.18 -30.82 8.10
CA PRO A 172 25.28 -30.33 9.49
C PRO A 172 25.41 -28.81 9.57
N ARG A 173 26.19 -28.21 8.66
CA ARG A 173 26.36 -26.74 8.60
C ARG A 173 25.06 -26.05 8.19
N ARG A 174 24.34 -26.60 7.21
CA ARG A 174 23.03 -26.06 6.78
C ARG A 174 21.96 -26.21 7.85
N GLY A 175 21.92 -27.32 8.57
CA GLY A 175 21.03 -27.52 9.71
C GLY A 175 21.29 -26.50 10.83
N VAL A 176 22.56 -26.26 11.19
CA VAL A 176 22.92 -25.21 12.16
C VAL A 176 22.49 -23.82 11.65
N ARG A 177 22.68 -23.52 10.36
CA ARG A 177 22.21 -22.26 9.76
C ARG A 177 20.69 -22.12 9.89
N ALA A 178 19.92 -23.14 9.50
CA ALA A 178 18.46 -23.10 9.60
C ALA A 178 17.96 -22.94 11.05
N LEU A 179 18.62 -23.58 12.02
CA LEU A 179 18.30 -23.39 13.44
C LEU A 179 18.60 -21.97 13.93
N ARG A 180 19.69 -21.35 13.45
CA ARG A 180 19.96 -19.93 13.73
C ARG A 180 18.91 -19.03 13.09
N THR A 181 18.52 -19.31 11.84
CA THR A 181 17.43 -18.60 11.16
C THR A 181 16.13 -18.70 11.96
N LEU A 182 15.74 -19.88 12.44
CA LEU A 182 14.53 -20.05 13.25
C LEU A 182 14.57 -19.27 14.56
N ARG A 183 15.74 -19.24 15.24
CA ARG A 183 15.91 -18.40 16.44
C ARG A 183 15.75 -16.92 16.11
N ALA A 184 16.28 -16.47 14.97
CA ALA A 184 16.12 -15.09 14.52
C ALA A 184 14.66 -14.75 14.15
N CYS A 185 13.83 -15.74 13.81
CA CYS A 185 12.39 -15.51 13.58
C CYS A 185 11.61 -15.19 14.86
N GLN A 186 12.11 -15.60 16.04
CA GLN A 186 11.35 -15.58 17.29
C GLN A 186 10.59 -14.28 17.58
N PRO A 187 11.20 -13.07 17.47
CA PRO A 187 10.48 -11.83 17.76
C PRO A 187 9.23 -11.65 16.88
N ALA A 188 9.33 -11.96 15.58
CA ALA A 188 8.18 -11.85 14.66
C ALA A 188 7.08 -12.87 14.97
N LEU A 189 7.44 -14.07 15.44
CA LEU A 189 6.45 -15.08 15.86
C LEU A 189 5.72 -14.65 17.13
N GLU A 190 6.44 -14.01 18.06
CA GLU A 190 5.86 -13.44 19.28
C GLU A 190 4.94 -12.26 18.98
N TRP A 191 5.33 -11.36 18.06
CA TRP A 191 4.47 -10.26 17.60
C TRP A 191 3.22 -10.76 16.89
N TRP A 192 3.35 -11.76 16.01
CA TRP A 192 2.20 -12.39 15.35
C TRP A 192 1.23 -12.96 16.39
N ALA A 193 1.74 -13.70 17.37
CA ALA A 193 0.92 -14.27 18.43
C ALA A 193 0.24 -13.18 19.28
N ALA A 194 0.95 -12.12 19.65
CA ALA A 194 0.40 -11.00 20.41
C ALA A 194 -0.63 -10.18 19.60
N ALA A 195 -0.52 -10.18 18.28
CA ALA A 195 -1.47 -9.57 17.37
C ALA A 195 -2.68 -10.47 17.05
N THR A 196 -2.80 -11.67 17.60
CA THR A 196 -4.01 -12.46 17.38
C THR A 196 -5.16 -12.01 18.28
N GLY A 197 -6.38 -12.01 17.76
CA GLY A 197 -7.57 -11.61 18.51
C GLY A 197 -8.67 -11.03 17.63
N PRO A 198 -9.89 -10.87 18.19
CA PRO A 198 -11.00 -10.23 17.49
C PRO A 198 -10.71 -8.73 17.28
N ARG A 199 -11.14 -8.20 16.13
CA ARG A 199 -10.98 -6.78 15.81
C ARG A 199 -12.25 -6.18 15.20
N GLU A 200 -12.55 -4.96 15.63
CA GLU A 200 -13.50 -4.07 14.95
C GLU A 200 -12.71 -3.13 14.04
N VAL A 201 -13.01 -3.14 12.75
CA VAL A 201 -12.38 -2.27 11.74
C VAL A 201 -13.36 -1.17 11.36
N LEU A 202 -12.96 0.09 11.57
CA LEU A 202 -13.69 1.27 11.12
C LEU A 202 -13.03 1.80 9.84
N LEU A 203 -13.73 1.67 8.71
CA LEU A 203 -13.27 2.21 7.43
C LEU A 203 -13.74 3.66 7.27
N ALA A 204 -12.80 4.60 7.14
CA ALA A 204 -13.12 5.98 6.80
C ALA A 204 -13.67 6.07 5.37
N ALA A 205 -14.74 6.82 5.15
CA ALA A 205 -15.22 7.18 3.82
C ALA A 205 -15.53 8.69 3.71
N PRO A 206 -15.03 9.37 2.66
CA PRO A 206 -14.31 8.82 1.50
C PRO A 206 -12.84 8.46 1.78
N ARG A 207 -12.29 7.56 0.96
CA ARG A 207 -10.89 7.08 0.99
C ARG A 207 -10.46 6.64 -0.43
N SER A 208 -9.16 6.39 -0.63
CA SER A 208 -8.59 5.92 -1.91
C SER A 208 -8.76 6.95 -3.04
N PHE A 209 -8.68 6.53 -4.31
CA PHE A 209 -8.71 7.39 -5.50
C PHE A 209 -9.71 8.54 -5.46
N CYS A 210 -9.22 9.74 -5.77
CA CYS A 210 -10.06 10.89 -6.12
C CYS A 210 -10.24 10.97 -7.65
N ALA A 211 -11.13 11.86 -8.11
CA ALA A 211 -11.42 12.02 -9.54
C ALA A 211 -10.19 12.39 -10.38
N GLY A 212 -9.28 13.23 -9.83
CA GLY A 212 -8.05 13.62 -10.51
C GLY A 212 -7.08 12.46 -10.71
N VAL A 213 -6.91 11.64 -9.67
CA VAL A 213 -6.06 10.44 -9.71
C VAL A 213 -6.63 9.39 -10.66
N ALA A 214 -7.93 9.08 -10.57
CA ALA A 214 -8.58 8.13 -11.46
C ALA A 214 -8.40 8.53 -12.94
N ARG A 215 -8.66 9.81 -13.26
CA ARG A 215 -8.44 10.37 -14.60
C ARG A 215 -6.99 10.22 -15.07
N ALA A 216 -6.01 10.47 -14.21
CA ALA A 216 -4.59 10.39 -14.57
C ALA A 216 -4.15 8.95 -14.87
N ILE A 217 -4.56 7.99 -14.03
CA ILE A 217 -4.30 6.56 -14.25
C ILE A 217 -4.97 6.08 -15.54
N ASP A 218 -6.25 6.43 -15.74
CA ASP A 218 -6.99 6.07 -16.96
C ASP A 218 -6.34 6.68 -18.21
N THR A 219 -5.83 7.90 -18.12
CA THR A 219 -5.09 8.55 -19.22
C THR A 219 -3.91 7.69 -19.69
N VAL A 220 -3.11 7.16 -18.76
CA VAL A 220 -1.97 6.29 -19.11
C VAL A 220 -2.44 4.97 -19.70
N HIS A 221 -3.49 4.36 -19.14
CA HIS A 221 -4.08 3.14 -19.70
C HIS A 221 -4.62 3.35 -21.13
N HIS A 222 -5.30 4.48 -21.38
CA HIS A 222 -5.80 4.84 -22.71
C HIS A 222 -4.64 5.11 -23.68
N ALA A 223 -3.60 5.81 -23.24
CA ALA A 223 -2.40 6.05 -24.04
C ALA A 223 -1.73 4.73 -24.45
N LEU A 224 -1.52 3.81 -23.50
CA LEU A 224 -0.94 2.48 -23.78
C LEU A 224 -1.80 1.67 -24.76
N ARG A 225 -3.13 1.73 -24.64
CA ARG A 225 -4.04 1.06 -25.61
C ARG A 225 -3.97 1.69 -27.00
N ARG A 226 -3.84 3.01 -27.08
CA ARG A 226 -3.87 3.75 -28.35
C ARG A 226 -2.54 3.71 -29.10
N TYR A 227 -1.42 3.89 -28.40
CA TYR A 227 -0.10 4.05 -28.99
C TYR A 227 0.81 2.82 -28.83
N GLY A 228 0.45 1.87 -27.97
CA GLY A 228 1.32 0.75 -27.61
C GLY A 228 2.45 1.18 -26.65
N ALA A 229 3.28 0.22 -26.25
CA ALA A 229 4.45 0.50 -25.42
C ALA A 229 5.67 0.88 -26.29
N PRO A 230 6.56 1.79 -25.84
CA PRO A 230 6.49 2.50 -24.56
C PRO A 230 5.63 3.78 -24.61
N VAL A 231 4.93 4.07 -23.51
CA VAL A 231 4.38 5.41 -23.22
C VAL A 231 5.21 6.01 -22.10
N TYR A 232 5.78 7.18 -22.33
CA TYR A 232 6.60 7.86 -21.32
C TYR A 232 5.71 8.68 -20.39
N VAL A 233 6.03 8.68 -19.10
CA VAL A 233 5.35 9.52 -18.11
C VAL A 233 6.41 10.35 -17.41
N ARG A 234 6.26 11.68 -17.41
CA ARG A 234 7.18 12.56 -16.68
C ARG A 234 6.87 12.47 -15.19
N ARG A 235 7.87 12.02 -14.44
CA ARG A 235 7.83 11.63 -13.02
C ARG A 235 6.73 10.62 -12.77
N GLN A 236 6.34 10.38 -11.52
CA GLN A 236 5.25 9.45 -11.23
C GLN A 236 3.90 10.05 -11.64
N ILE A 237 3.04 9.26 -12.30
CA ILE A 237 1.70 9.72 -12.70
C ILE A 237 0.89 10.23 -11.50
N VAL A 238 1.07 9.56 -10.36
CA VAL A 238 0.58 9.87 -9.00
C VAL A 238 1.60 9.34 -7.99
N HIS A 239 1.65 9.91 -6.80
CA HIS A 239 2.54 9.44 -5.71
C HIS A 239 2.01 8.15 -5.06
N ASN A 240 2.16 7.01 -5.75
CA ASN A 240 1.91 5.67 -5.20
C ASN A 240 2.73 4.61 -5.93
N ALA A 241 3.60 3.88 -5.20
CA ALA A 241 4.50 2.88 -5.77
C ALA A 241 3.76 1.76 -6.50
N HIS A 242 2.66 1.23 -5.94
CA HIS A 242 1.90 0.14 -6.57
C HIS A 242 1.28 0.56 -7.91
N VAL A 243 0.76 1.79 -8.02
CA VAL A 243 0.24 2.33 -9.29
C VAL A 243 1.36 2.46 -10.32
N VAL A 244 2.53 2.95 -9.90
CA VAL A 244 3.71 3.09 -10.76
C VAL A 244 4.15 1.72 -11.28
N ASP A 245 4.30 0.73 -10.40
CA ASP A 245 4.70 -0.62 -10.76
C ASP A 245 3.68 -1.30 -11.69
N GLU A 246 2.37 -1.12 -11.42
CA GLU A 246 1.32 -1.67 -12.28
C GLU A 246 1.38 -1.11 -13.70
N LEU A 247 1.57 0.20 -13.84
CA LEU A 247 1.66 0.85 -15.15
C LEU A 247 2.97 0.52 -15.85
N ALA A 248 4.08 0.42 -15.11
CA ALA A 248 5.37 0.02 -15.64
C ALA A 248 5.31 -1.40 -16.22
N ALA A 249 4.69 -2.35 -15.50
CA ALA A 249 4.47 -3.72 -15.98
C ALA A 249 3.63 -3.80 -17.27
N ARG A 250 2.84 -2.76 -17.56
CA ARG A 250 2.03 -2.63 -18.79
C ARG A 250 2.74 -1.87 -19.91
N GLY A 251 3.97 -1.41 -19.70
CA GLY A 251 4.79 -0.73 -20.70
C GLY A 251 4.85 0.79 -20.58
N ALA A 252 4.41 1.38 -19.46
CA ALA A 252 4.73 2.77 -19.15
C ALA A 252 6.21 2.90 -18.73
N VAL A 253 6.86 3.99 -19.12
CA VAL A 253 8.25 4.29 -18.74
C VAL A 253 8.27 5.63 -18.03
N PHE A 254 8.58 5.61 -16.74
CA PHE A 254 8.67 6.81 -15.91
C PHE A 254 10.04 7.45 -16.08
N VAL A 255 10.09 8.74 -16.40
CA VAL A 255 11.31 9.53 -16.63
C VAL A 255 11.31 10.75 -15.72
N ASP A 256 12.47 11.21 -15.28
CA ASP A 256 12.55 12.41 -14.44
C ASP A 256 12.33 13.69 -15.27
N GLU A 257 12.94 13.73 -16.46
CA GLU A 257 12.93 14.90 -17.33
C GLU A 257 12.59 14.57 -18.80
N VAL A 258 12.16 15.60 -19.52
CA VAL A 258 11.67 15.50 -20.91
C VAL A 258 12.78 15.05 -21.87
N ASP A 259 14.04 15.35 -21.56
CA ASP A 259 15.17 15.02 -22.41
C ASP A 259 15.52 13.53 -22.46
N GLN A 260 15.00 12.74 -21.53
CA GLN A 260 15.09 11.29 -21.49
C GLN A 260 14.09 10.60 -22.44
N VAL A 261 13.11 11.35 -22.99
CA VAL A 261 12.11 10.83 -23.93
C VAL A 261 12.62 10.92 -25.36
N PRO A 262 12.64 9.84 -26.16
CA PRO A 262 13.01 9.90 -27.57
C PRO A 262 12.16 10.93 -28.34
N ALA A 263 12.79 11.68 -29.26
CA ALA A 263 12.09 12.65 -30.10
C ALA A 263 10.93 11.99 -30.86
N GLY A 264 9.80 12.68 -30.98
CA GLY A 264 8.56 12.12 -31.54
C GLY A 264 7.82 11.13 -30.63
N GLY A 265 8.35 10.82 -29.43
CA GLY A 265 7.73 9.89 -28.48
C GLY A 265 6.43 10.40 -27.87
N VAL A 266 5.68 9.50 -27.23
CA VAL A 266 4.43 9.82 -26.50
C VAL A 266 4.77 10.10 -25.04
N LEU A 267 4.46 11.31 -24.57
CA LEU A 267 4.73 11.76 -23.21
C LEU A 267 3.44 12.15 -22.48
N VAL A 268 3.25 11.62 -21.28
CA VAL A 268 2.16 12.00 -20.37
C VAL A 268 2.70 12.89 -19.25
N PHE A 269 2.09 14.04 -19.02
CA PHE A 269 2.34 14.85 -17.83
C PHE A 269 1.51 14.38 -16.65
N ALA A 270 2.12 14.28 -15.47
CA ALA A 270 1.51 13.78 -14.25
C ALA A 270 0.35 14.65 -13.72
N ALA A 271 -0.44 14.08 -12.80
CA ALA A 271 -1.59 14.74 -12.20
C ALA A 271 -1.25 16.04 -11.45
N HIS A 272 -0.01 16.16 -10.96
CA HIS A 272 0.49 17.31 -10.18
C HIS A 272 0.74 18.57 -11.02
N GLY A 273 0.66 18.48 -12.35
CA GLY A 273 0.94 19.61 -13.22
C GLY A 273 2.42 19.83 -13.49
N VAL A 274 2.71 20.62 -14.53
CA VAL A 274 4.08 20.97 -14.95
C VAL A 274 4.17 22.45 -15.26
N ALA A 275 5.37 23.01 -15.07
CA ALA A 275 5.67 24.39 -15.43
C ALA A 275 5.56 24.61 -16.95
N PRO A 276 5.26 25.84 -17.41
CA PRO A 276 5.25 26.18 -18.84
C PRO A 276 6.55 25.84 -19.58
N ALA A 277 7.71 25.96 -18.95
CA ALA A 277 9.01 25.61 -19.54
C ALA A 277 9.07 24.12 -19.95
N VAL A 278 8.58 23.22 -19.10
CA VAL A 278 8.53 21.77 -19.39
C VAL A 278 7.67 21.48 -20.63
N ARG A 279 6.59 22.25 -20.84
CA ARG A 279 5.75 22.12 -22.05
C ARG A 279 6.49 22.59 -23.30
N GLN A 280 7.30 23.64 -23.18
CA GLN A 280 8.14 24.15 -24.27
C GLN A 280 9.22 23.13 -24.65
N ASP A 281 9.86 22.50 -23.66
CA ASP A 281 10.85 21.45 -23.89
C ASP A 281 10.27 20.24 -24.62
N ALA A 282 9.04 19.84 -24.25
CA ALA A 282 8.34 18.74 -24.91
C ALA A 282 7.97 19.09 -26.36
N ALA A 283 7.53 20.32 -26.61
CA ALA A 283 7.25 20.82 -27.95
C ALA A 283 8.51 20.90 -28.82
N ALA A 284 9.63 21.37 -28.26
CA ALA A 284 10.92 21.44 -28.96
C ALA A 284 11.46 20.06 -29.37
N ARG A 285 11.02 18.99 -28.71
CA ARG A 285 11.32 17.60 -29.03
C ARG A 285 10.27 16.90 -29.90
N GLU A 286 9.28 17.65 -30.38
CA GLU A 286 8.19 17.15 -31.21
C GLU A 286 7.43 15.98 -30.56
N LEU A 287 7.33 15.98 -29.22
CA LEU A 287 6.66 14.91 -28.49
C LEU A 287 5.14 14.98 -28.67
N THR A 288 4.50 13.82 -28.74
CA THR A 288 3.04 13.71 -28.60
C THR A 288 2.70 13.82 -27.12
N VAL A 289 2.30 15.02 -26.69
CA VAL A 289 2.01 15.33 -25.29
C VAL A 289 0.54 15.01 -24.95
N ILE A 290 0.33 14.33 -23.82
CA ILE A 290 -0.97 14.06 -23.22
C ILE A 290 -0.96 14.63 -21.80
N ASP A 291 -1.87 15.56 -21.51
CA ASP A 291 -1.86 16.27 -20.23
C ASP A 291 -2.85 15.69 -19.21
N ALA A 292 -2.34 14.85 -18.31
CA ALA A 292 -3.11 14.27 -17.21
C ALA A 292 -3.18 15.18 -15.97
N THR A 293 -2.71 16.45 -16.03
CA THR A 293 -2.84 17.42 -14.92
C THR A 293 -4.28 17.45 -14.40
N CYS A 294 -4.45 17.38 -13.09
CA CYS A 294 -5.76 17.45 -12.45
C CYS A 294 -6.44 18.81 -12.76
N PRO A 295 -7.72 18.85 -13.16
CA PRO A 295 -8.42 20.11 -13.42
C PRO A 295 -8.39 21.11 -12.24
N LEU A 296 -8.32 20.61 -11.00
CA LEU A 296 -8.21 21.46 -9.80
C LEU A 296 -6.82 22.07 -9.62
N VAL A 297 -5.75 21.41 -10.11
CA VAL A 297 -4.41 22.00 -10.21
C VAL A 297 -4.37 23.04 -11.32
N THR A 298 -4.97 22.74 -12.48
CA THR A 298 -5.09 23.70 -13.59
C THR A 298 -5.85 24.97 -13.20
N LYS A 299 -6.81 24.88 -12.27
CA LYS A 299 -7.48 26.04 -11.65
C LYS A 299 -6.45 26.93 -10.93
N VAL A 300 -5.64 26.37 -10.03
CA VAL A 300 -4.58 27.09 -9.30
C VAL A 300 -3.60 27.75 -10.27
N HIS A 301 -3.11 27.02 -11.28
CA HIS A 301 -2.24 27.59 -12.32
C HIS A 301 -2.89 28.79 -13.03
N SER A 302 -4.20 28.71 -13.29
CA SER A 302 -4.95 29.79 -13.94
C SER A 302 -5.13 31.01 -13.04
N GLU A 303 -5.30 30.80 -11.73
CA GLU A 303 -5.37 31.87 -10.74
C GLU A 303 -4.04 32.59 -10.57
N ILE A 304 -2.93 31.86 -10.49
CA ILE A 304 -1.57 32.42 -10.46
C ILE A 304 -1.35 33.34 -11.68
N ARG A 305 -1.57 32.83 -12.90
CA ARG A 305 -1.45 33.65 -14.12
C ARG A 305 -2.34 34.88 -14.11
N ARG A 306 -3.55 34.77 -13.56
CA ARG A 306 -4.51 35.88 -13.48
C ARG A 306 -4.04 36.96 -12.50
N TYR A 307 -3.50 36.58 -11.35
CA TYR A 307 -2.96 37.53 -10.37
C TYR A 307 -1.67 38.20 -10.87
N ALA A 308 -0.78 37.43 -11.50
CA ALA A 308 0.43 37.96 -12.13
C ALA A 308 0.12 38.99 -13.22
N ARG A 309 -0.87 38.74 -14.10
CA ARG A 309 -1.34 39.73 -15.10
C ARG A 309 -1.90 41.01 -14.48
N ARG A 310 -2.37 40.94 -13.22
CA ARG A 310 -2.81 42.10 -12.43
C ARG A 310 -1.68 42.70 -11.61
N GLN A 311 -0.44 42.30 -11.87
CA GLN A 311 0.79 42.70 -11.18
C GLN A 311 0.69 42.54 -9.65
N ASN A 312 -0.03 41.52 -9.20
CA ASN A 312 -0.03 41.14 -7.80
C ASN A 312 1.18 40.23 -7.53
N THR A 313 1.83 40.38 -6.37
CA THR A 313 2.67 39.31 -5.83
C THR A 313 1.76 38.19 -5.31
N VAL A 314 2.04 36.94 -5.69
CA VAL A 314 1.25 35.77 -5.31
C VAL A 314 1.99 34.97 -4.25
N PHE A 315 1.43 34.89 -3.05
CA PHE A 315 1.90 33.97 -2.02
C PHE A 315 1.36 32.57 -2.32
N LEU A 316 2.22 31.65 -2.75
CA LEU A 316 1.87 30.26 -2.96
C LEU A 316 2.10 29.49 -1.66
N ILE A 317 1.02 29.22 -0.92
CA ILE A 317 1.08 28.43 0.32
C ILE A 317 1.28 26.96 -0.07
N GLY A 318 2.38 26.36 0.35
CA GLY A 318 2.70 24.98 -0.01
C GLY A 318 4.15 24.59 0.24
N HIS A 319 4.43 23.29 0.17
CA HIS A 319 5.77 22.77 0.42
C HIS A 319 6.68 23.00 -0.79
N SER A 320 7.77 23.75 -0.59
CA SER A 320 8.68 24.16 -1.66
C SER A 320 9.16 23.02 -2.55
N ASP A 321 9.43 21.84 -1.99
CA ASP A 321 10.00 20.72 -2.75
C ASP A 321 8.93 19.87 -3.49
N HIS A 322 7.64 20.21 -3.36
CA HIS A 322 6.56 19.43 -3.96
C HIS A 322 6.36 19.76 -5.45
N GLU A 323 6.12 18.73 -6.28
CA GLU A 323 6.03 18.87 -7.74
C GLU A 323 4.92 19.85 -8.18
N GLU A 324 3.77 19.80 -7.51
CA GLU A 324 2.66 20.72 -7.74
C GLU A 324 3.03 22.18 -7.48
N VAL A 325 3.84 22.42 -6.44
CA VAL A 325 4.32 23.76 -6.09
C VAL A 325 5.32 24.24 -7.12
N GLN A 326 6.21 23.37 -7.60
CA GLN A 326 7.15 23.69 -8.68
C GLN A 326 6.43 24.00 -10.01
N GLY A 327 5.40 23.23 -10.36
CA GLY A 327 4.56 23.48 -11.52
C GLY A 327 3.84 24.83 -11.42
N SER A 328 3.27 25.12 -10.24
CA SER A 328 2.54 26.36 -9.94
C SER A 328 3.45 27.59 -9.92
N LEU A 329 4.62 27.50 -9.29
CA LEU A 329 5.66 28.54 -9.27
C LEU A 329 6.09 28.92 -10.69
N GLY A 330 6.29 27.91 -11.55
CA GLY A 330 6.71 28.11 -12.94
C GLY A 330 5.71 28.88 -13.81
N GLU A 331 4.45 29.02 -13.40
CA GLU A 331 3.44 29.80 -14.15
C GLU A 331 3.73 31.31 -14.15
N ALA A 332 4.37 31.82 -13.10
CA ALA A 332 4.76 33.23 -12.97
C ALA A 332 5.93 33.40 -11.97
N PRO A 333 7.14 32.91 -12.28
CA PRO A 333 8.24 32.80 -11.31
C PRO A 333 8.68 34.14 -10.70
N GLU A 334 8.55 35.24 -11.44
CA GLU A 334 8.91 36.59 -10.98
C GLU A 334 7.85 37.22 -10.06
N ASP A 335 6.64 36.67 -10.04
CA ASP A 335 5.50 37.21 -9.29
C ASP A 335 5.09 36.31 -8.12
N VAL A 336 5.61 35.09 -8.01
CA VAL A 336 5.24 34.10 -7.00
C VAL A 336 6.30 34.02 -5.90
N ILE A 337 5.86 33.99 -4.64
CA ILE A 337 6.70 33.67 -3.47
C ILE A 337 6.09 32.46 -2.77
N VAL A 338 6.87 31.40 -2.59
CA VAL A 338 6.42 30.19 -1.87
C VAL A 338 6.44 30.46 -0.36
N VAL A 339 5.35 30.09 0.32
CA VAL A 339 5.17 30.25 1.76
C VAL A 339 4.86 28.88 2.37
N PRO A 340 5.88 28.14 2.84
CA PRO A 340 5.69 26.77 3.33
C PRO A 340 5.15 26.70 4.77
N ASP A 341 5.32 27.76 5.56
CA ASP A 341 5.01 27.76 6.98
C ASP A 341 4.64 29.17 7.51
N VAL A 342 4.17 29.20 8.76
CA VAL A 342 3.77 30.41 9.48
C VAL A 342 4.94 31.38 9.64
N ASP A 343 6.14 30.86 9.88
CA ASP A 343 7.36 31.65 10.10
C ASP A 343 7.77 32.43 8.83
N THR A 344 7.66 31.79 7.67
CA THR A 344 7.80 32.43 6.36
C THR A 344 6.68 33.42 6.11
N ALA A 345 5.43 33.07 6.45
CA ALA A 345 4.29 33.98 6.34
C ALA A 345 4.45 35.23 7.18
N GLN A 346 5.15 35.18 8.32
CA GLN A 346 5.46 36.32 9.17
C GLN A 346 6.56 37.22 8.60
N ARG A 347 7.48 36.68 7.80
CA ARG A 347 8.64 37.42 7.26
C ARG A 347 8.52 37.83 5.80
N VAL A 348 7.64 37.20 5.02
CA VAL A 348 7.56 37.44 3.58
C VAL A 348 7.32 38.91 3.27
N ALA A 349 8.03 39.43 2.26
CA ALA A 349 7.98 40.84 1.87
C ALA A 349 7.69 40.94 0.35
N PRO A 350 6.45 41.27 -0.04
CA PRO A 350 6.10 41.50 -1.44
C PRO A 350 6.67 42.83 -1.94
N ARG A 351 6.76 43.00 -3.27
CA ARG A 351 7.18 44.28 -3.88
C ARG A 351 6.23 45.43 -3.54
N ASP A 352 4.93 45.15 -3.51
CA ASP A 352 3.87 46.09 -3.16
C ASP A 352 2.87 45.40 -2.22
N PRO A 353 2.88 45.72 -0.91
CA PRO A 353 1.95 45.14 0.08
C PRO A 353 0.47 45.39 -0.20
N SER A 354 0.12 46.36 -1.06
CA SER A 354 -1.26 46.65 -1.45
C SER A 354 -1.74 45.82 -2.65
N ARG A 355 -0.82 45.10 -3.31
CA ARG A 355 -1.08 44.29 -4.52
C ARG A 355 -0.60 42.87 -4.30
N VAL A 356 -1.31 42.16 -3.44
CA VAL A 356 -0.99 40.78 -3.09
C VAL A 356 -2.20 39.88 -3.23
N ALA A 357 -1.93 38.62 -3.58
CA ALA A 357 -2.90 37.54 -3.58
C ALA A 357 -2.26 36.30 -2.97
N TYR A 358 -3.06 35.31 -2.58
CA TYR A 358 -2.54 33.98 -2.26
C TYR A 358 -3.24 32.90 -3.09
N THR A 359 -2.54 31.79 -3.27
CA THR A 359 -3.09 30.51 -3.73
C THR A 359 -2.49 29.40 -2.86
N MET A 360 -3.05 28.19 -2.90
CA MET A 360 -2.55 27.07 -2.10
C MET A 360 -2.29 25.81 -2.91
N GLN A 361 -1.38 24.98 -2.42
CA GLN A 361 -1.25 23.59 -2.84
C GLN A 361 -2.52 22.81 -2.45
N THR A 362 -3.00 21.94 -3.35
CA THR A 362 -4.30 21.27 -3.24
C THR A 362 -4.39 20.20 -2.14
N THR A 363 -3.24 19.72 -1.62
CA THR A 363 -3.12 18.58 -0.71
C THR A 363 -2.70 18.93 0.72
N LEU A 364 -2.76 20.21 1.11
CA LEU A 364 -2.35 20.65 2.45
C LEU A 364 -3.30 20.19 3.56
N ALA A 365 -2.79 20.16 4.80
CA ALA A 365 -3.66 20.09 5.97
C ALA A 365 -4.49 21.37 6.06
N VAL A 366 -5.82 21.22 6.18
CA VAL A 366 -6.76 22.36 6.14
C VAL A 366 -6.43 23.38 7.24
N ASP A 367 -6.23 22.91 8.48
CA ASP A 367 -5.97 23.79 9.62
C ASP A 367 -4.64 24.54 9.48
N GLU A 368 -3.60 23.87 8.98
CA GLU A 368 -2.26 24.45 8.76
C GLU A 368 -2.30 25.53 7.68
N ALA A 369 -2.99 25.26 6.57
CA ALA A 369 -3.14 26.24 5.50
C ALA A 369 -3.96 27.46 5.94
N GLU A 370 -5.01 27.25 6.76
CA GLU A 370 -5.79 28.35 7.34
C GLU A 370 -4.99 29.20 8.32
N GLU A 371 -4.10 28.59 9.10
CA GLU A 371 -3.18 29.31 9.99
C GLU A 371 -2.23 30.22 9.20
N ILE A 372 -1.59 29.68 8.17
CA ILE A 372 -0.68 30.44 7.28
C ILE A 372 -1.44 31.56 6.56
N ALA A 373 -2.62 31.25 6.00
CA ALA A 373 -3.46 32.25 5.33
C ALA A 373 -3.95 33.33 6.30
N GLY A 374 -4.24 32.99 7.56
CA GLY A 374 -4.56 33.92 8.63
C GLY A 374 -3.47 34.95 8.86
N VAL A 375 -2.22 34.50 9.01
CA VAL A 375 -1.06 35.40 9.16
C VAL A 375 -0.90 36.32 7.95
N LEU A 376 -1.05 35.79 6.74
CA LEU A 376 -0.97 36.62 5.52
C LEU A 376 -2.10 37.66 5.47
N ARG A 377 -3.33 37.30 5.84
CA ARG A 377 -4.48 38.22 5.89
C ARG A 377 -4.24 39.35 6.91
N ASP A 378 -3.69 39.03 8.07
CA ASP A 378 -3.42 40.02 9.12
C ASP A 378 -2.30 40.98 8.71
N ARG A 379 -1.26 40.47 8.03
CA ARG A 379 -0.13 41.29 7.56
C ARG A 379 -0.47 42.14 6.34
N PHE A 380 -1.39 41.67 5.49
CA PHE A 380 -1.72 42.31 4.22
C PHE A 380 -3.24 42.52 4.07
N PRO A 381 -3.80 43.63 4.56
CA PRO A 381 -5.25 43.89 4.50
C PRO A 381 -5.85 43.96 3.09
N ALA A 382 -5.03 44.20 2.07
CA ALA A 382 -5.43 44.22 0.66
C ALA A 382 -5.33 42.84 -0.04
N LEU A 383 -4.99 41.78 0.71
CA LEU A 383 -4.78 40.44 0.18
C LEU A 383 -6.02 39.88 -0.51
N SER A 384 -5.86 39.54 -1.79
CA SER A 384 -6.89 38.85 -2.56
C SER A 384 -6.82 37.34 -2.33
N ALA A 385 -7.91 36.78 -1.79
CA ALA A 385 -8.09 35.34 -1.66
C ALA A 385 -8.62 34.71 -2.98
N PRO A 386 -8.35 33.41 -3.23
CA PRO A 386 -9.01 32.68 -4.30
C PRO A 386 -10.53 32.68 -4.09
N ARG A 387 -11.29 32.55 -5.19
CA ARG A 387 -12.76 32.63 -5.12
C ARG A 387 -13.41 31.44 -4.41
N THR A 388 -12.72 30.32 -4.46
CA THR A 388 -13.08 29.03 -3.86
C THR A 388 -11.78 28.44 -3.38
N ASP A 389 -11.80 27.66 -2.29
CA ASP A 389 -10.62 27.03 -1.72
C ASP A 389 -9.78 26.30 -2.77
N ASP A 390 -8.47 26.38 -2.61
CA ASP A 390 -7.50 25.67 -3.46
C ASP A 390 -7.22 24.26 -2.93
N ILE A 391 -7.38 24.03 -1.62
CA ILE A 391 -7.40 22.68 -1.08
C ILE A 391 -8.59 21.95 -1.69
N CYS A 392 -8.32 20.82 -2.36
CA CYS A 392 -9.34 20.15 -3.13
C CYS A 392 -10.35 19.43 -2.23
N TYR A 393 -11.56 19.20 -2.77
CA TYR A 393 -12.62 18.48 -2.08
C TYR A 393 -12.14 17.13 -1.51
N ALA A 394 -11.32 16.41 -2.28
CA ALA A 394 -10.85 15.08 -1.92
C ALA A 394 -9.97 15.09 -0.66
N THR A 395 -9.11 16.10 -0.53
CA THR A 395 -8.24 16.29 0.64
C THR A 395 -9.06 16.70 1.85
N THR A 396 -9.93 17.70 1.73
CA THR A 396 -10.81 18.14 2.81
C THR A 396 -11.69 17.00 3.32
N ASN A 397 -12.30 16.24 2.41
CA ASN A 397 -13.21 15.17 2.77
C ASN A 397 -12.50 14.00 3.46
N ARG A 398 -11.31 13.60 2.97
CA ARG A 398 -10.52 12.52 3.60
C ARG A 398 -10.01 12.93 4.99
N GLN A 399 -9.59 14.18 5.17
CA GLN A 399 -9.19 14.66 6.50
C GLN A 399 -10.38 14.63 7.48
N ARG A 400 -11.57 15.07 7.06
CA ARG A 400 -12.80 14.95 7.87
C ARG A 400 -13.16 13.50 8.19
N ALA A 401 -13.05 12.59 7.22
CA ALA A 401 -13.30 11.17 7.40
C ALA A 401 -12.36 10.54 8.45
N VAL A 402 -11.08 10.92 8.41
CA VAL A 402 -10.09 10.47 9.40
C VAL A 402 -10.38 11.01 10.80
N ARG A 403 -10.69 12.31 10.95
CA ARG A 403 -11.04 12.88 12.26
C ARG A 403 -12.22 12.16 12.91
N ALA A 404 -13.24 11.83 12.12
CA ALA A 404 -14.43 11.18 12.66
C ALA A 404 -14.19 9.76 13.19
N ILE A 405 -13.21 9.03 12.63
CA ILE A 405 -12.86 7.69 13.14
C ILE A 405 -11.79 7.74 14.23
N ALA A 406 -10.93 8.76 14.24
CA ALA A 406 -9.75 8.81 15.12
C ALA A 406 -10.11 8.70 16.61
N GLY A 407 -11.14 9.41 17.07
CA GLY A 407 -11.62 9.34 18.46
C GLY A 407 -12.35 8.04 18.85
N GLN A 408 -12.45 7.08 17.93
CA GLN A 408 -13.19 5.83 18.12
C GLN A 408 -12.30 4.59 17.99
N VAL A 409 -11.00 4.73 17.80
CA VAL A 409 -10.10 3.61 17.51
C VAL A 409 -8.83 3.68 18.36
N ASP A 410 -8.20 2.53 18.56
CA ASP A 410 -6.94 2.42 19.31
C ASP A 410 -5.72 2.76 18.42
N LEU A 411 -5.89 2.60 17.11
CA LEU A 411 -4.86 2.76 16.10
C LEU A 411 -5.48 3.16 14.76
N VAL A 412 -4.82 4.04 14.00
CA VAL A 412 -5.16 4.35 12.61
C VAL A 412 -4.07 3.87 11.65
N LEU A 413 -4.45 3.13 10.61
CA LEU A 413 -3.60 2.84 9.47
C LEU A 413 -4.03 3.70 8.29
N VAL A 414 -3.08 4.43 7.73
CA VAL A 414 -3.26 5.22 6.51
C VAL A 414 -2.53 4.52 5.38
N VAL A 415 -3.28 4.04 4.38
CA VAL A 415 -2.68 3.42 3.21
C VAL A 415 -2.19 4.49 2.23
N GLY A 416 -0.92 4.47 1.87
CA GLY A 416 -0.33 5.37 0.88
C GLY A 416 1.19 5.45 0.96
N SER A 417 1.81 6.06 -0.05
CA SER A 417 3.27 6.14 -0.15
C SER A 417 3.86 7.35 0.61
N PRO A 418 5.11 7.25 1.12
CA PRO A 418 5.77 8.34 1.86
C PRO A 418 5.90 9.67 1.10
N ASN A 419 5.97 9.63 -0.23
CA ASN A 419 6.03 10.83 -1.08
C ASN A 419 4.64 11.44 -1.39
N SER A 420 3.55 10.86 -0.88
CA SER A 420 2.19 11.41 -1.04
C SER A 420 1.88 12.42 0.06
N SER A 421 1.93 13.72 -0.27
CA SER A 421 1.56 14.80 0.65
C SER A 421 0.19 14.56 1.30
N ASN A 422 -0.82 14.21 0.51
CA ASN A 422 -2.17 13.94 1.05
C ASN A 422 -2.16 12.78 2.06
N SER A 423 -1.46 11.67 1.79
CA SER A 423 -1.43 10.52 2.70
C SER A 423 -0.73 10.87 4.02
N VAL A 424 0.39 11.59 3.95
CA VAL A 424 1.12 12.06 5.14
C VAL A 424 0.25 12.98 5.99
N ARG A 425 -0.49 13.92 5.37
CA ARG A 425 -1.41 14.80 6.11
C ARG A 425 -2.52 14.03 6.84
N LEU A 426 -2.99 12.89 6.31
CA LEU A 426 -3.99 12.06 7.02
C LEU A 426 -3.42 11.44 8.29
N VAL A 427 -2.14 11.03 8.29
CA VAL A 427 -1.46 10.51 9.49
C VAL A 427 -1.35 11.62 10.54
N GLU A 428 -0.88 12.80 10.13
CA GLU A 428 -0.74 13.94 11.03
C GLU A 428 -2.09 14.38 11.62
N VAL A 429 -3.16 14.35 10.81
CA VAL A 429 -4.52 14.63 11.29
C VAL A 429 -4.94 13.63 12.35
N ALA A 430 -4.75 12.31 12.14
CA ALA A 430 -5.07 11.31 13.16
C ALA A 430 -4.25 11.50 14.44
N GLN A 431 -2.94 11.77 14.32
CA GLN A 431 -2.07 12.00 15.47
C GLN A 431 -2.47 13.25 16.28
N ARG A 432 -2.92 14.32 15.61
CA ARG A 432 -3.45 15.52 16.29
C ARG A 432 -4.74 15.25 17.06
N GLU A 433 -5.55 14.28 16.62
CA GLU A 433 -6.72 13.79 17.37
C GLU A 433 -6.33 12.85 18.54
N GLY A 434 -5.02 12.62 18.77
CA GLY A 434 -4.51 11.89 19.93
C GLY A 434 -4.45 10.37 19.77
N VAL A 435 -4.66 9.83 18.56
CA VAL A 435 -4.56 8.39 18.28
C VAL A 435 -3.24 8.06 17.57
N PRO A 436 -2.54 6.97 17.94
CA PRO A 436 -1.43 6.47 17.15
C PRO A 436 -1.86 6.26 15.70
N ALA A 437 -1.05 6.72 14.76
CA ALA A 437 -1.31 6.53 13.35
C ALA A 437 -0.03 6.24 12.57
N TYR A 438 -0.11 5.29 11.64
CA TYR A 438 1.01 4.88 10.79
C TYR A 438 0.64 4.97 9.31
N LEU A 439 1.58 5.47 8.52
CA LEU A 439 1.56 5.34 7.07
C LEU A 439 2.07 3.94 6.70
N VAL A 440 1.35 3.25 5.82
CA VAL A 440 1.77 1.96 5.26
C VAL A 440 1.52 1.93 3.77
N GLU A 441 2.50 1.48 2.98
CA GLU A 441 2.32 1.31 1.53
C GLU A 441 1.43 0.10 1.23
N ASP A 442 1.68 -1.01 1.94
CA ASP A 442 0.90 -2.24 1.85
C ASP A 442 0.88 -3.02 3.17
N VAL A 443 0.23 -4.19 3.14
CA VAL A 443 0.09 -5.09 4.28
C VAL A 443 1.43 -5.53 4.89
N SER A 444 2.50 -5.62 4.11
CA SER A 444 3.80 -6.06 4.60
C SER A 444 4.49 -5.04 5.51
N GLU A 445 4.12 -3.75 5.41
CA GLU A 445 4.66 -2.70 6.26
C GLU A 445 3.97 -2.58 7.62
N ILE A 446 2.81 -3.21 7.78
CA ILE A 446 2.07 -3.17 9.05
C ILE A 446 2.91 -3.78 10.16
N ASP A 447 3.06 -3.02 11.25
CA ASP A 447 3.74 -3.47 12.45
C ASP A 447 2.82 -4.36 13.29
N LEU A 448 3.12 -5.66 13.33
CA LEU A 448 2.44 -6.62 14.19
C LEU A 448 2.55 -6.26 15.68
N GLY A 449 3.65 -5.62 16.11
CA GLY A 449 3.79 -5.12 17.47
C GLY A 449 2.77 -4.04 17.80
N ALA A 450 2.54 -3.11 16.87
CA ALA A 450 1.52 -2.07 17.01
C ALA A 450 0.08 -2.60 16.99
N LEU A 451 -0.16 -3.77 16.37
CA LEU A 451 -1.46 -4.43 16.36
C LEU A 451 -1.77 -5.21 17.65
N ALA A 452 -0.76 -5.46 18.49
CA ALA A 452 -0.94 -6.22 19.72
C ALA A 452 -1.82 -5.45 20.71
N GLY A 453 -2.92 -6.06 21.15
CA GLY A 453 -3.90 -5.42 22.03
C GLY A 453 -4.81 -4.39 21.35
N THR A 454 -4.62 -4.09 20.07
CA THR A 454 -5.54 -3.25 19.27
C THR A 454 -6.84 -3.98 19.03
N THR A 455 -7.94 -3.49 19.60
CA THR A 455 -9.28 -4.04 19.44
C THR A 455 -10.09 -3.31 18.39
N ARG A 456 -9.90 -1.99 18.28
CA ARG A 456 -10.59 -1.11 17.34
C ARG A 456 -9.56 -0.46 16.42
N LEU A 457 -9.63 -0.75 15.13
CA LEU A 457 -8.66 -0.34 14.13
C LEU A 457 -9.32 0.59 13.11
N GLY A 458 -8.83 1.81 12.99
CA GLY A 458 -9.21 2.73 11.93
C GLY A 458 -8.39 2.45 10.67
N ILE A 459 -9.03 2.37 9.51
CA ILE A 459 -8.32 2.27 8.23
C ILE A 459 -8.86 3.34 7.28
N THR A 460 -7.93 4.08 6.69
CA THR A 460 -8.18 5.03 5.61
C THR A 460 -7.14 4.87 4.52
N ALA A 461 -7.28 5.61 3.43
CA ALA A 461 -6.34 5.58 2.32
C ALA A 461 -6.24 6.96 1.67
N GLY A 462 -5.01 7.35 1.32
CA GLY A 462 -4.75 8.59 0.60
C GLY A 462 -5.36 8.59 -0.80
N ALA A 463 -5.44 9.78 -1.40
CA ALA A 463 -6.07 9.96 -2.72
C ALA A 463 -5.36 9.21 -3.86
N SER A 464 -4.11 8.79 -3.69
CA SER A 464 -3.31 8.04 -4.67
C SER A 464 -3.30 6.53 -4.41
N ALA A 465 -3.86 6.04 -3.30
CA ALA A 465 -3.80 4.64 -2.94
C ALA A 465 -4.92 3.82 -3.63
N PRO A 466 -4.58 2.71 -4.31
CA PRO A 466 -5.55 1.81 -4.89
C PRO A 466 -6.48 1.19 -3.84
N PRO A 467 -7.81 1.08 -4.11
CA PRO A 467 -8.76 0.49 -3.18
C PRO A 467 -8.41 -0.95 -2.76
N HIS A 468 -7.84 -1.74 -3.67
CA HIS A 468 -7.51 -3.14 -3.41
C HIS A 468 -6.45 -3.32 -2.31
N LEU A 469 -5.62 -2.31 -2.01
CA LEU A 469 -4.66 -2.38 -0.91
C LEU A 469 -5.37 -2.39 0.45
N VAL A 470 -6.45 -1.61 0.59
CA VAL A 470 -7.30 -1.64 1.79
C VAL A 470 -7.98 -3.01 1.92
N ASP A 471 -8.51 -3.54 0.82
CA ASP A 471 -9.15 -4.86 0.80
C ASP A 471 -8.17 -5.97 1.22
N GLN A 472 -6.93 -5.91 0.74
CA GLN A 472 -5.86 -6.85 1.12
C GLN A 472 -5.52 -6.77 2.61
N ILE A 473 -5.43 -5.57 3.18
CA ILE A 473 -5.18 -5.40 4.62
C ILE A 473 -6.30 -6.05 5.42
N VAL A 474 -7.57 -5.76 5.09
CA VAL A 474 -8.73 -6.33 5.79
C VAL A 474 -8.75 -7.86 5.68
N TYR A 475 -8.47 -8.42 4.50
CA TYR A 475 -8.35 -9.87 4.31
C TYR A 475 -7.25 -10.47 5.20
N CYS A 476 -6.06 -9.87 5.22
CA CYS A 476 -4.94 -10.40 6.00
C CYS A 476 -5.16 -10.29 7.52
N LEU A 477 -5.87 -9.25 7.99
CA LEU A 477 -6.30 -9.13 9.38
C LEU A 477 -7.22 -10.28 9.80
N GLY A 478 -8.04 -10.80 8.87
CA GLY A 478 -8.85 -12.00 9.10
C GLY A 478 -8.03 -13.25 9.44
N GLY A 479 -6.76 -13.31 9.01
CA GLY A 479 -5.82 -14.37 9.39
C GLY A 479 -5.23 -14.24 10.80
N LEU A 480 -5.51 -13.13 11.51
CA LEU A 480 -5.14 -12.91 12.90
C LEU A 480 -6.31 -13.13 13.88
N GLY A 481 -7.53 -13.28 13.36
CA GLY A 481 -8.74 -13.47 14.17
C GLY A 481 -10.00 -12.92 13.50
N PRO A 482 -11.17 -13.05 14.16
CA PRO A 482 -12.42 -12.51 13.62
C PRO A 482 -12.36 -11.00 13.42
N VAL A 483 -12.78 -10.53 12.24
CA VAL A 483 -12.87 -9.11 11.89
C VAL A 483 -14.33 -8.73 11.67
N THR A 484 -14.84 -7.75 12.43
CA THR A 484 -16.06 -7.02 12.10
C THR A 484 -15.68 -5.72 11.43
N MET A 485 -16.45 -5.29 10.42
CA MET A 485 -16.11 -4.11 9.63
C MET A 485 -17.32 -3.18 9.55
N THR A 486 -17.10 -1.91 9.86
CA THR A 486 -18.09 -0.84 9.72
C THR A 486 -17.48 0.27 8.88
N GLU A 487 -18.19 0.71 7.84
CA GLU A 487 -17.79 1.90 7.08
C GLU A 487 -18.47 3.14 7.66
N LEU A 488 -17.67 4.15 8.01
CA LEU A 488 -18.17 5.46 8.43
C LEU A 488 -18.11 6.43 7.24
N ARG A 489 -19.25 6.59 6.57
CA ARG A 489 -19.43 7.51 5.43
C ARG A 489 -20.01 8.83 5.91
N LEU A 490 -19.19 9.87 5.89
CA LEU A 490 -19.61 11.22 6.29
C LEU A 490 -20.12 12.06 5.13
N MET A 491 -19.65 11.77 3.92
CA MET A 491 -19.90 12.57 2.73
C MET A 491 -19.82 11.71 1.47
N GLU A 492 -20.59 12.10 0.45
CA GLU A 492 -20.55 11.51 -0.87
C GLU A 492 -19.62 12.30 -1.80
N GLU A 493 -18.88 11.59 -2.65
CA GLU A 493 -18.06 12.18 -3.71
C GLU A 493 -18.63 11.71 -5.06
N ASP A 494 -19.27 12.60 -5.81
CA ASP A 494 -19.87 12.36 -7.13
C ASP A 494 -19.08 13.02 -8.28
N VAL A 495 -17.99 13.71 -7.94
CA VAL A 495 -17.13 14.41 -8.90
C VAL A 495 -16.45 13.41 -9.83
N THR A 496 -16.53 13.66 -11.12
CA THR A 496 -15.78 12.93 -12.15
C THR A 496 -15.14 13.93 -13.12
N PHE A 497 -13.99 13.56 -13.70
CA PHE A 497 -13.32 14.37 -14.71
C PHE A 497 -13.16 13.58 -16.00
N ALA A 498 -13.54 14.18 -17.13
CA ALA A 498 -13.33 13.60 -18.45
C ALA A 498 -11.84 13.44 -18.75
N LEU A 499 -11.50 12.46 -19.59
CA LEU A 499 -10.15 12.26 -20.09
C LEU A 499 -9.62 13.54 -20.81
N PRO A 500 -8.29 13.70 -20.93
CA PRO A 500 -7.71 14.74 -21.77
C PRO A 500 -8.29 14.69 -23.20
N ARG A 501 -8.38 15.83 -23.89
CA ARG A 501 -8.97 15.92 -25.24
C ARG A 501 -8.23 15.04 -26.25
N GLU A 502 -6.94 14.88 -26.05
CA GLU A 502 -6.05 14.04 -26.84
C GLU A 502 -6.46 12.55 -26.75
N MET A 503 -7.06 12.15 -25.63
CA MET A 503 -7.50 10.78 -25.31
C MET A 503 -9.04 10.60 -25.30
N SER A 504 -9.80 11.66 -25.61
CA SER A 504 -11.26 11.65 -25.62
C SER A 504 -11.84 11.03 -26.90
#